data_AF-W7TK79-F1
#
_entry.id   AF-W7TK79-F1
#
_cell.length_a   1.000
_cell.length_b   1.000
_cell.length_c   1.000
_cell.angle_alpha   90.00
_cell.angle_beta   90.00
_cell.angle_gamma   90.00
#
_symmetry.space_group_name_H-M   'P 1'
#
loop_
_entity.id
_entity.type
_entity.pdbx_description
1 polymer ?
#
loop_
_entity_poly.entity_id
_entity_poly.type
_entity_poly.pdbx_seq_one_letter_code
_entity_poly.pdbx_strand_id
1 'polypeptide(L)'
;MTERQDSIVDPTKSTCFTCRLCRSALFSDKDLEPHATGAQRINRRKVGRSVDDSAAHIQACTSYFLNEAAMESLEWVRAALQAHDEAIASNSAVQTSSESIEGKLVCPNARCAARLGSFNWSGTQCSCGSWVVPAVQVVGSKVDRKGTEETEGLMVVDFGAQVRKNLEVPQQQENCAEKDKTREGSEEATRS
;
A
#
# COMPACT_ATOMS: atom_id res chain seq x y z
N MET A 1 32.71 -23.85 -29.72
CA MET A 1 31.65 -24.00 -28.69
C MET A 1 31.74 -22.78 -27.80
N THR A 2 31.01 -21.72 -28.12
CA THR A 2 31.03 -20.46 -27.36
C THR A 2 30.14 -20.62 -26.13
N GLU A 3 30.78 -20.78 -24.97
CA GLU A 3 30.14 -20.82 -23.66
C GLU A 3 29.35 -19.53 -23.44
N ARG A 4 28.04 -19.67 -23.17
CA ARG A 4 27.18 -18.57 -22.74
C ARG A 4 27.65 -18.15 -21.34
N GLN A 5 28.11 -16.91 -21.23
CA GLN A 5 28.33 -16.28 -19.94
C GLN A 5 26.94 -15.98 -19.34
N ASP A 6 26.45 -16.90 -18.51
CA ASP A 6 25.35 -16.61 -17.59
C ASP A 6 25.83 -15.51 -16.64
N SER A 7 25.19 -14.34 -16.75
CA SER A 7 25.43 -13.20 -15.87
C SER A 7 25.14 -13.63 -14.42
N ILE A 8 26.19 -13.76 -13.61
CA ILE A 8 26.10 -13.93 -12.16
C ILE A 8 25.37 -12.70 -11.62
N VAL A 9 24.08 -12.84 -11.29
CA VAL A 9 23.31 -11.81 -10.62
C VAL A 9 23.73 -11.85 -9.16
N ASP A 10 24.48 -10.84 -8.69
CA ASP A 10 24.84 -10.71 -7.27
C ASP A 10 23.56 -10.63 -6.42
N PRO A 11 23.30 -11.60 -5.52
CA PRO A 11 22.08 -11.66 -4.71
C PRO A 11 22.01 -10.60 -3.60
N THR A 12 23.01 -9.71 -3.50
CA THR A 12 23.23 -8.75 -2.40
C THR A 12 22.84 -7.30 -2.74
N LYS A 13 22.16 -7.06 -3.88
CA LYS A 13 21.67 -5.72 -4.24
C LYS A 13 20.16 -5.68 -4.15
N SER A 14 19.65 -5.21 -3.01
CA SER A 14 18.23 -4.90 -2.85
C SER A 14 17.94 -3.47 -3.33
N THR A 15 16.80 -3.27 -3.98
CA THR A 15 16.37 -1.97 -4.48
C THR A 15 15.14 -1.53 -3.71
N CYS A 16 15.19 -0.38 -3.05
CA CYS A 16 14.03 0.18 -2.37
C CYS A 16 13.36 1.28 -3.21
N PHE A 17 12.05 1.41 -3.05
CA PHE A 17 11.22 2.42 -3.69
C PHE A 17 10.68 3.37 -2.63
N THR A 18 10.81 4.66 -2.91
CA THR A 18 10.40 5.72 -1.99
C THR A 18 9.44 6.69 -2.68
N CYS A 19 8.53 7.31 -1.93
CA CYS A 19 7.65 8.34 -2.49
C CYS A 19 8.48 9.50 -3.04
N ARG A 20 8.21 9.94 -4.27
CA ARG A 20 8.91 11.06 -4.93
C ARG A 20 8.80 12.37 -4.13
N LEU A 21 7.66 12.59 -3.44
CA LEU A 21 7.37 13.82 -2.72
C LEU A 21 7.98 13.84 -1.32
N CYS A 22 7.68 12.86 -0.48
CA CYS A 22 8.07 12.86 0.93
C CYS A 22 9.24 11.91 1.27
N ARG A 23 9.72 11.13 0.29
CA ARG A 23 10.81 10.16 0.43
C ARG A 23 10.56 9.02 1.42
N SER A 24 9.33 8.87 1.93
CA SER A 24 8.92 7.70 2.71
C SER A 24 9.13 6.42 1.91
N ALA A 25 9.68 5.39 2.57
CA ALA A 25 9.88 4.08 1.99
C ALA A 25 8.52 3.38 1.78
N LEU A 26 8.35 2.71 0.64
CA LEU A 26 7.05 2.16 0.23
C LEU A 26 7.08 0.65 0.01
N PHE A 27 8.04 0.16 -0.77
CA PHE A 27 8.22 -1.25 -1.12
C PHE A 27 9.63 -1.48 -1.68
N SER A 28 9.95 -2.73 -1.94
CA SER A 28 11.20 -3.22 -2.51
C SER A 28 10.96 -3.95 -3.85
N ASP A 29 12.04 -4.31 -4.52
CA ASP A 29 12.05 -5.17 -5.70
C ASP A 29 11.43 -6.57 -5.45
N LYS A 30 11.45 -7.08 -4.22
CA LYS A 30 10.83 -8.37 -3.85
C LYS A 30 9.30 -8.31 -3.85
N ASP A 31 8.75 -7.10 -3.75
CA ASP A 31 7.31 -6.84 -3.68
C ASP A 31 6.67 -6.68 -5.07
N LEU A 32 7.48 -6.77 -6.14
CA LEU A 32 7.04 -6.53 -7.50
C LEU A 32 6.60 -7.80 -8.21
N GLU A 33 5.46 -7.72 -8.89
CA GLU A 33 4.97 -8.75 -9.80
C GLU A 33 5.65 -8.59 -11.19
N PRO A 34 6.43 -9.58 -11.65
CA PRO A 34 7.01 -9.55 -12.98
C PRO A 34 5.93 -9.78 -14.04
N HIS A 35 6.01 -9.06 -15.16
CA HIS A 35 5.11 -9.32 -16.29
C HIS A 35 5.84 -9.24 -17.63
N ALA A 36 5.57 -10.20 -18.51
CA ALA A 36 6.25 -10.33 -19.80
C ALA A 36 5.79 -9.25 -20.78
N THR A 37 6.73 -8.43 -21.26
CA THR A 37 6.47 -7.38 -22.27
C THR A 37 5.87 -7.99 -23.54
N GLY A 38 4.74 -7.47 -24.01
CA GLY A 38 4.15 -7.84 -25.31
C GLY A 38 3.15 -9.00 -25.30
N ALA A 39 2.78 -9.54 -24.14
CA ALA A 39 1.92 -10.73 -24.06
C ALA A 39 0.51 -10.54 -24.65
N GLN A 40 -0.13 -9.36 -24.56
CA GLN A 40 -1.52 -9.14 -25.01
C GLN A 40 -1.80 -7.70 -25.46
N ARG A 41 -1.38 -7.32 -26.69
CA ARG A 41 -1.62 -5.99 -27.25
C ARG A 41 -3.08 -5.78 -27.66
N ILE A 42 -3.95 -5.48 -26.71
CA ILE A 42 -5.34 -5.07 -26.99
C ILE A 42 -5.32 -3.59 -27.42
N ASN A 43 -5.19 -3.35 -28.74
CA ASN A 43 -5.32 -2.08 -29.47
C ASN A 43 -4.84 -0.76 -28.83
N ARG A 44 -3.60 -0.33 -29.16
CA ARG A 44 -3.30 1.11 -29.30
C ARG A 44 -3.82 1.58 -30.67
N ARG A 45 -4.79 2.50 -30.69
CA ARG A 45 -5.02 3.32 -31.90
C ARG A 45 -3.71 4.07 -32.19
N LYS A 46 -3.08 3.73 -33.31
CA LYS A 46 -1.83 4.30 -33.78
C LYS A 46 -2.09 5.77 -34.14
N VAL A 47 -1.88 6.70 -33.21
CA VAL A 47 -1.70 8.11 -33.58
C VAL A 47 -0.40 8.17 -34.37
N GLY A 48 -0.51 8.51 -35.64
CA GLY A 48 0.54 8.34 -36.65
C GLY A 48 1.86 9.01 -36.26
N ARG A 49 2.90 8.19 -36.14
CA ARG A 49 4.25 8.55 -36.57
C ARG A 49 4.76 7.40 -37.42
N SER A 50 5.01 7.69 -38.69
CA SER A 50 5.88 6.86 -39.53
C SER A 50 7.27 6.89 -38.92
N VAL A 51 7.75 5.73 -38.47
CA VAL A 51 9.17 5.37 -38.43
C VAL A 51 9.24 3.85 -38.61
N ASP A 52 9.51 3.48 -39.85
CA ASP A 52 10.38 2.41 -40.32
C ASP A 52 11.19 1.62 -39.26
N ASP A 53 11.15 0.30 -39.47
CA ASP A 53 12.12 -0.75 -39.14
C ASP A 53 12.43 -1.15 -37.67
N SER A 54 11.97 -2.35 -37.34
CA SER A 54 12.76 -3.43 -36.71
C SER A 54 13.69 -3.10 -35.53
N ALA A 55 13.14 -2.61 -34.44
CA ALA A 55 13.56 -3.01 -33.10
C ALA A 55 12.34 -2.91 -32.19
N ALA A 56 11.90 -4.04 -31.63
CA ALA A 56 10.95 -4.04 -30.54
C ALA A 56 11.54 -3.19 -29.41
N HIS A 57 11.14 -1.91 -29.34
CA HIS A 57 11.44 -1.08 -28.20
C HIS A 57 10.72 -1.75 -27.03
N ILE A 58 11.48 -2.54 -26.27
CA ILE A 58 11.10 -3.07 -24.96
C ILE A 58 10.88 -1.83 -24.11
N GLN A 59 9.68 -1.26 -24.20
CA GLN A 59 9.36 -0.04 -23.51
C GLN A 59 9.33 -0.40 -22.03
N ALA A 60 10.34 0.09 -21.28
CA ALA A 60 10.37 -0.05 -19.83
C ALA A 60 9.02 0.40 -19.27
N CYS A 61 8.38 -0.45 -18.47
CA CYS A 61 7.03 -0.22 -18.00
C CYS A 61 6.98 1.08 -17.17
N THR A 62 5.96 1.90 -17.41
CA THR A 62 5.75 3.15 -16.66
C THR A 62 5.18 2.93 -15.26
N SER A 63 4.83 1.68 -14.94
CA SER A 63 4.11 1.30 -13.74
C SER A 63 4.70 0.03 -13.15
N TYR A 64 4.70 -0.02 -11.83
CA TYR A 64 5.04 -1.20 -11.03
C TYR A 64 3.74 -1.85 -10.55
N PHE A 65 3.71 -3.17 -10.50
CA PHE A 65 2.59 -3.93 -9.95
C PHE A 65 3.07 -4.66 -8.71
N LEU A 66 2.31 -4.58 -7.63
CA LEU A 66 2.62 -5.28 -6.39
C LEU A 66 2.11 -6.73 -6.48
N ASN A 67 2.90 -7.67 -6.00
CA ASN A 67 2.53 -9.08 -5.94
C ASN A 67 1.60 -9.37 -4.76
N GLU A 68 1.08 -10.59 -4.68
CA GLU A 68 0.16 -11.01 -3.62
C GLU A 68 0.78 -10.90 -2.22
N ALA A 69 2.05 -11.28 -2.06
CA ALA A 69 2.75 -11.18 -0.77
C ALA A 69 2.90 -9.73 -0.30
N ALA A 70 3.10 -8.79 -1.23
CA ALA A 70 3.18 -7.36 -0.94
C ALA A 70 1.84 -6.78 -0.46
N MET A 71 0.71 -7.29 -0.96
CA MET A 71 -0.62 -6.84 -0.53
C MET A 71 -0.90 -7.17 0.94
N GLU A 72 -0.36 -8.28 1.43
CA GLU A 72 -0.48 -8.69 2.83
C GLU A 72 0.58 -8.03 3.72
N SER A 73 1.84 -8.02 3.29
CA SER A 73 2.97 -7.56 4.10
C SER A 73 3.10 -6.03 4.19
N LEU A 74 2.65 -5.29 3.17
CA LEU A 74 2.71 -3.83 3.16
C LEU A 74 1.44 -3.25 3.78
N GLU A 75 1.55 -2.84 5.04
CA GLU A 75 0.45 -2.30 5.83
C GLU A 75 -0.31 -1.17 5.13
N TRP A 76 0.40 -0.27 4.45
CA TRP A 76 -0.22 0.87 3.76
C TRP A 76 -1.07 0.46 2.54
N VAL A 77 -0.73 -0.67 1.90
CA VAL A 77 -1.52 -1.25 0.82
C VAL A 77 -2.74 -1.94 1.40
N ARG A 78 -2.54 -2.80 2.40
CA ARG A 78 -3.60 -3.52 3.11
C ARG A 78 -4.66 -2.57 3.66
N ALA A 79 -4.23 -1.49 4.32
CA ALA A 79 -5.11 -0.46 4.87
C ALA A 79 -5.91 0.28 3.77
N ALA A 80 -5.30 0.52 2.59
CA ALA A 80 -6.00 1.16 1.48
C ALA A 80 -7.09 0.27 0.87
N LEU A 81 -6.85 -1.05 0.79
CA LEU A 81 -7.85 -2.03 0.32
C LEU A 81 -9.00 -2.16 1.32
N GLN A 82 -8.70 -2.28 2.62
CA GLN A 82 -9.73 -2.36 3.66
C GLN A 82 -10.60 -1.11 3.75
N ALA A 83 -10.00 0.08 3.69
CA ALA A 83 -10.75 1.33 3.70
C ALA A 83 -11.71 1.45 2.51
N HIS A 84 -11.35 0.87 1.36
CA HIS A 84 -12.24 0.82 0.20
C HIS A 84 -13.40 -0.16 0.41
N ASP A 85 -13.13 -1.36 0.93
CA ASP A 85 -14.18 -2.33 1.27
C ASP A 85 -15.18 -1.77 2.31
N GLU A 86 -14.69 -1.07 3.33
CA GLU A 86 -15.53 -0.40 4.33
C GLU A 86 -16.37 0.74 3.72
N ALA A 87 -15.78 1.51 2.79
CA ALA A 87 -16.50 2.55 2.06
C ALA A 87 -17.60 1.97 1.14
N ILE A 88 -17.36 0.79 0.57
CA ILE A 88 -18.35 0.05 -0.23
C ILE A 88 -19.47 -0.47 0.67
N ALA A 89 -19.15 -1.02 1.84
CA ALA A 89 -20.12 -1.57 2.77
C ALA A 89 -21.02 -0.49 3.41
N SER A 90 -20.48 0.70 3.66
CA SER A 90 -21.19 1.81 4.31
C SER A 90 -22.13 2.57 3.36
N ASN A 91 -21.86 2.59 2.05
CA ASN A 91 -22.71 3.26 1.05
C ASN A 91 -23.77 2.29 0.47
N SER A 92 -24.85 2.09 1.22
CA SER A 92 -25.97 1.18 0.87
C SER A 92 -26.82 1.61 -0.35
N ALA A 93 -26.67 2.85 -0.82
CA ALA A 93 -27.44 3.38 -1.96
C ALA A 93 -26.73 3.08 -3.29
N VAL A 94 -27.07 1.95 -3.91
CA VAL A 94 -26.69 1.57 -5.29
C VAL A 94 -25.17 1.42 -5.48
N GLN A 95 -24.63 0.25 -5.15
CA GLN A 95 -23.30 -0.17 -5.63
C GLN A 95 -23.35 -0.33 -7.15
N THR A 96 -22.78 0.63 -7.88
CA THR A 96 -22.42 0.39 -9.27
C THR A 96 -21.26 -0.61 -9.28
N SER A 97 -21.30 -1.63 -10.14
CA SER A 97 -20.33 -2.73 -10.16
C SER A 97 -18.88 -2.30 -10.43
N SER A 98 -18.67 -1.08 -10.93
CA SER A 98 -17.35 -0.51 -11.19
C SER A 98 -16.67 0.05 -9.94
N GLU A 99 -17.41 0.65 -9.01
CA GLU A 99 -16.81 1.31 -7.84
C GLU A 99 -16.33 0.30 -6.79
N SER A 100 -16.90 -0.92 -6.79
CA SER A 100 -16.47 -1.99 -5.90
C SER A 100 -15.18 -2.68 -6.35
N ILE A 101 -14.81 -2.56 -7.63
CA ILE A 101 -13.67 -3.30 -8.18
C ILE A 101 -12.38 -2.47 -8.24
N GLU A 102 -12.43 -1.14 -8.11
CA GLU A 102 -11.25 -0.29 -8.24
C GLU A 102 -11.17 0.81 -7.18
N GLY A 103 -9.94 1.18 -6.81
CA GLY A 103 -9.69 2.20 -5.80
C GLY A 103 -8.32 2.86 -5.91
N LYS A 104 -8.01 3.76 -4.98
CA LYS A 104 -6.82 4.63 -5.02
C LYS A 104 -5.77 4.17 -4.01
N LEU A 105 -4.50 4.26 -4.41
CA LEU A 105 -3.36 4.08 -3.52
C LEU A 105 -2.73 5.44 -3.21
N VAL A 106 -2.64 5.77 -1.92
CA VAL A 106 -2.09 7.03 -1.42
C VAL A 106 -0.86 6.77 -0.55
N CYS A 107 0.01 7.77 -0.44
CA CYS A 107 1.20 7.67 0.39
C CYS A 107 0.82 7.53 1.88
N PRO A 108 1.41 6.56 2.62
CA PRO A 108 1.11 6.34 4.04
C PRO A 108 1.54 7.49 4.96
N ASN A 109 2.43 8.37 4.49
CA ASN A 109 2.79 9.54 5.24
C ASN A 109 1.61 10.52 5.26
N ALA A 110 0.97 10.66 6.42
CA ALA A 110 -0.21 11.51 6.62
C ALA A 110 -0.01 12.98 6.23
N ARG A 111 1.22 13.51 6.30
CA ARG A 111 1.53 14.87 5.82
C ARG A 111 1.68 14.97 4.31
N CYS A 112 1.88 13.84 3.63
CA CYS A 112 2.05 13.76 2.18
C CYS A 112 0.73 13.43 1.50
N ALA A 113 0.13 12.29 1.85
CA ALA A 113 -1.11 11.76 1.27
C ALA A 113 -1.16 11.77 -0.29
N ALA A 114 -0.01 11.86 -0.96
CA ALA A 114 0.05 11.97 -2.40
C ALA A 114 -0.43 10.68 -3.05
N ARG A 115 -1.19 10.80 -4.15
CA ARG A 115 -1.62 9.63 -4.94
C ARG A 115 -0.43 8.96 -5.62
N LEU A 116 -0.16 7.72 -5.23
CA LEU A 116 0.93 6.89 -5.75
C LEU A 116 0.46 6.00 -6.91
N GLY A 117 -0.81 5.63 -6.91
CA GLY A 117 -1.36 4.71 -7.91
C GLY A 117 -2.83 4.40 -7.70
N SER A 118 -3.21 3.17 -8.04
CA SER A 118 -4.58 2.64 -7.95
C SER A 118 -4.56 1.12 -7.96
N PHE A 119 -5.63 0.51 -7.49
CA PHE A 119 -5.85 -0.92 -7.67
C PHE A 119 -7.12 -1.18 -8.49
N ASN A 120 -7.16 -2.29 -9.23
CA ASN A 120 -8.34 -2.79 -9.92
C ASN A 120 -8.36 -4.32 -9.88
N TRP A 121 -9.41 -4.89 -9.28
CA TRP A 121 -9.59 -6.33 -9.07
C TRP A 121 -9.91 -7.08 -10.38
N SER A 122 -10.49 -6.40 -11.37
CA SER A 122 -10.67 -6.95 -12.72
C SER A 122 -9.39 -6.89 -13.57
N GLY A 123 -8.35 -6.22 -13.06
CA GLY A 123 -7.07 -6.05 -13.73
C GLY A 123 -6.95 -4.79 -14.58
N THR A 124 -5.74 -4.53 -15.07
CA THR A 124 -5.44 -3.41 -15.98
C THR A 124 -4.41 -3.82 -17.01
N GLN A 125 -4.40 -3.12 -18.15
CA GLN A 125 -3.37 -3.29 -19.17
C GLN A 125 -2.15 -2.41 -18.86
N CYS A 126 -0.99 -3.01 -18.70
CA CYS A 126 0.27 -2.29 -18.56
C CYS A 126 0.69 -1.63 -19.89
N SER A 127 1.50 -0.57 -19.82
CA SER A 127 2.09 0.13 -20.97
C SER A 127 2.85 -0.79 -21.96
N CYS A 128 3.38 -1.92 -21.49
CA CYS A 128 4.03 -2.96 -22.29
C CYS A 128 3.04 -3.91 -23.00
N GLY A 129 1.73 -3.77 -22.76
CA GLY A 129 0.69 -4.61 -23.32
C GLY A 129 0.39 -5.89 -22.55
N SER A 130 0.84 -6.05 -21.31
CA SER A 130 0.47 -7.21 -20.47
C SER A 130 -0.80 -6.88 -19.68
N TRP A 131 -1.73 -7.84 -19.57
CA TRP A 131 -2.87 -7.74 -18.66
C TRP A 131 -2.43 -8.26 -17.28
N VAL A 132 -2.60 -7.47 -16.22
CA VAL A 132 -2.19 -7.82 -14.85
C VAL A 132 -3.44 -7.92 -13.97
N VAL A 133 -3.58 -9.03 -13.24
CA VAL A 133 -4.68 -9.31 -12.30
C VAL A 133 -4.10 -10.03 -11.07
N PRO A 134 -4.40 -9.60 -9.83
CA PRO A 134 -5.01 -8.32 -9.49
C PRO A 134 -4.08 -7.15 -9.85
N ALA A 135 -4.62 -6.03 -10.33
CA ALA A 135 -3.81 -4.89 -10.71
C ALA A 135 -3.62 -3.94 -9.54
N VAL A 136 -2.65 -4.19 -8.64
CA VAL A 136 -2.25 -3.25 -7.60
C VAL A 136 -1.09 -2.40 -8.12
N GLN A 137 -1.41 -1.27 -8.74
CA GLN A 137 -0.48 -0.51 -9.57
C GLN A 137 0.09 0.71 -8.84
N VAL A 138 1.42 0.85 -8.83
CA VAL A 138 2.14 2.08 -8.45
C VAL A 138 2.72 2.75 -9.70
N VAL A 139 2.49 4.06 -9.86
CA VAL A 139 2.96 4.80 -11.02
C VAL A 139 4.45 5.16 -10.83
N GLY A 140 5.30 4.78 -11.79
CA GLY A 140 6.74 4.98 -11.71
C GLY A 140 7.15 6.44 -11.54
N SER A 141 6.43 7.39 -12.15
CA SER A 141 6.71 8.83 -12.00
C SER A 141 6.40 9.38 -10.58
N LYS A 142 5.77 8.61 -9.71
CA LYS A 142 5.42 8.98 -8.33
C LYS A 142 6.38 8.41 -7.29
N VAL A 143 7.33 7.57 -7.70
CA VAL A 143 8.29 6.91 -6.82
C VAL A 143 9.72 7.07 -7.33
N ASP A 144 10.67 7.05 -6.41
CA ASP A 144 12.10 7.04 -6.67
C ASP A 144 12.68 5.67 -6.33
N ARG A 145 13.44 5.09 -7.26
CA ARG A 145 14.23 3.88 -7.07
C ARG A 145 15.57 4.24 -6.40
N LYS A 146 15.93 3.58 -5.31
CA LYS A 146 17.22 3.71 -4.64
C LYS A 146 17.89 2.33 -4.54
N GLY A 147 19.12 2.21 -5.02
CA GLY A 147 19.92 1.02 -4.76
C GLY A 147 20.43 1.05 -3.32
N THR A 148 20.28 -0.04 -2.59
CA THR A 148 21.01 -0.24 -1.33
C THR A 148 22.22 -1.11 -1.64
N GLU A 149 23.40 -0.50 -1.66
CA GLU A 149 24.67 -1.25 -1.62
C GLU A 149 24.82 -1.72 -0.17
N GLU A 150 24.87 -3.03 0.04
CA GLU A 150 25.03 -3.65 1.35
C GLU A 150 26.43 -3.35 1.91
N THR A 151 26.58 -2.29 2.70
CA THR A 151 27.67 -2.24 3.69
C THR A 151 27.26 -3.17 4.83
N GLU A 152 27.98 -4.28 5.02
CA GLU A 152 27.81 -5.20 6.13
C GLU A 152 27.68 -4.44 7.46
N GLY A 153 26.46 -4.31 7.95
CA GLY A 153 26.14 -3.39 9.04
C GLY A 153 24.66 -3.06 9.09
N LEU A 154 23.85 -4.04 9.53
CA LEU A 154 22.51 -3.92 10.10
C LEU A 154 21.77 -2.60 9.78
N MET A 155 21.04 -2.55 8.67
CA MET A 155 19.90 -1.63 8.54
C MET A 155 18.64 -2.43 8.27
N VAL A 156 17.89 -2.69 9.35
CA VAL A 156 16.46 -2.95 9.25
C VAL A 156 15.85 -1.66 8.72
N VAL A 157 15.60 -1.59 7.42
CA VAL A 157 14.72 -0.55 6.85
C VAL A 157 13.32 -0.86 7.34
N ASP A 158 12.97 -0.28 8.48
CA ASP A 158 11.65 -0.41 9.08
C ASP A 158 10.65 0.30 8.16
N PHE A 159 10.02 -0.46 7.26
CA PHE A 159 9.08 0.03 6.27
C PHE A 159 7.73 0.45 6.89
N GLY A 160 7.56 0.35 8.21
CA GLY A 160 6.32 0.77 8.85
C GLY A 160 6.38 0.85 10.37
N ALA A 161 6.86 1.97 10.92
CA ALA A 161 6.30 2.59 12.13
C ALA A 161 7.07 3.87 12.52
N GLN A 162 6.49 5.05 12.24
CA GLN A 162 6.78 6.20 13.08
C GLN A 162 5.52 6.96 13.44
N VAL A 163 4.64 6.28 14.18
CA VAL A 163 3.74 6.96 15.11
C VAL A 163 4.52 7.16 16.40
N ARG A 164 5.01 8.37 16.65
CA ARG A 164 5.53 8.75 17.96
C ARG A 164 4.35 8.75 18.93
N LYS A 165 4.26 7.73 19.78
CA LYS A 165 3.35 7.72 20.93
C LYS A 165 3.87 8.75 21.94
N ASN A 166 3.36 9.98 21.87
CA ASN A 166 3.34 10.86 23.04
C ASN A 166 1.87 10.97 23.47
N LEU A 167 1.47 10.08 24.37
CA LEU A 167 0.30 10.28 25.20
C LEU A 167 0.73 9.96 26.63
N GLU A 168 1.22 10.99 27.33
CA GLU A 168 1.31 10.96 28.78
C GLU A 168 -0.13 10.93 29.31
N VAL A 169 -0.48 9.81 29.93
CA VAL A 169 -1.74 9.63 30.64
C VAL A 169 -1.50 10.05 32.10
N PRO A 170 -2.16 11.09 32.63
CA PRO A 170 -2.12 11.37 34.05
C PRO A 170 -2.96 10.30 34.77
N GLN A 171 -2.33 9.49 35.61
CA GLN A 171 -3.04 8.62 36.53
C GLN A 171 -3.71 9.49 37.61
N GLN A 172 -5.04 9.58 37.57
CA GLN A 172 -5.82 10.08 38.69
C GLN A 172 -6.10 8.92 39.64
N GLN A 173 -5.62 9.11 40.86
CA GLN A 173 -5.67 8.21 41.99
C GLN A 173 -7.06 8.32 42.63
N GLU A 174 -7.89 7.30 42.48
CA GLU A 174 -9.14 7.14 43.21
C GLU A 174 -8.84 6.64 44.64
N ASN A 175 -8.62 7.59 45.56
CA ASN A 175 -8.73 7.34 46.99
C ASN A 175 -10.17 7.67 47.42
N CYS A 176 -11.01 6.66 47.56
CA CYS A 176 -12.27 6.78 48.30
C CYS A 176 -12.12 6.02 49.63
N ALA A 177 -11.73 6.75 50.66
CA ALA A 177 -11.89 6.35 52.05
C ALA A 177 -12.74 7.41 52.75
N GLU A 178 -14.00 7.09 53.06
CA GLU A 178 -14.67 7.68 54.22
C GLU A 178 -15.69 6.70 54.82
N LYS A 179 -15.67 6.64 56.14
CA LYS A 179 -16.38 5.72 57.04
C LYS A 179 -17.56 6.44 57.70
N ASP A 180 -18.29 5.65 58.50
CA ASP A 180 -19.22 5.98 59.61
C ASP A 180 -20.72 6.07 59.27
N LYS A 181 -21.59 5.13 59.71
CA LYS A 181 -22.18 4.87 61.06
C LYS A 181 -23.23 5.96 61.40
N THR A 182 -24.51 5.73 61.68
CA THR A 182 -25.13 5.12 62.90
C THR A 182 -26.67 5.36 62.77
N ARG A 183 -27.56 4.34 62.94
CA ARG A 183 -28.59 4.12 64.00
C ARG A 183 -29.87 4.99 64.03
N GLU A 184 -30.97 4.32 64.42
CA GLU A 184 -32.32 4.77 64.87
C GLU A 184 -33.34 5.04 63.74
N GLY A 185 -34.59 4.57 63.74
CA GLY A 185 -35.48 3.99 64.75
C GLY A 185 -36.83 4.73 64.69
N SER A 186 -37.95 4.00 64.88
CA SER A 186 -39.35 4.42 65.17
C SER A 186 -40.39 4.45 64.03
N GLU A 187 -41.28 3.45 64.07
CA GLU A 187 -42.75 3.52 64.15
C GLU A 187 -43.48 4.80 63.68
N GLU A 188 -44.53 4.66 62.85
CA GLU A 188 -45.92 5.01 63.24
C GLU A 188 -46.94 4.53 62.19
N ALA A 189 -48.09 4.06 62.66
CA ALA A 189 -49.27 3.71 61.89
C ALA A 189 -50.01 4.98 61.40
N THR A 190 -50.76 4.91 60.29
CA THR A 190 -52.15 5.43 60.15
C THR A 190 -52.69 5.30 58.72
N ARG A 191 -53.77 4.51 58.60
CA ARG A 191 -55.05 4.78 57.91
C ARG A 191 -55.04 5.65 56.63
N SER A 192 -55.49 5.07 55.51
CA SER A 192 -56.73 5.51 54.83
C SER A 192 -57.26 4.49 53.83
#